data_AF-A0A1M6F2W9-F1
#
_entry.id   AF-A0A1M6F2W9-F1
#
_cell.length_a   1.000
_cell.length_b   1.000
_cell.length_c   1.000
_cell.angle_alpha   90.00
_cell.angle_beta   90.00
_cell.angle_gamma   90.00
#
_symmetry.space_group_name_H-M   'P 1'
#
loop_
_entity.id
_entity.type
_entity.pdbx_description
1 polymer ?
#
loop_
_entity_poly.entity_id
_entity_poly.type
_entity_poly.pdbx_seq_one_letter_code
_entity_poly.pdbx_strand_id
1 'polypeptide(L)'
;MKKTVLIMLFSVAIIGCKKEKQVDDSGENIQVEAKIDSLCNNTLVEELLKQEGDSAKQDWLKKHGAELCALDLQDCMLSLHDIKDAETFEKFAKAHTENSNSIRYYDKPWKEIKETIANDSCYNSYVSFDMSSTTLKLKKVSLFSTNETCYSIPFFLNLEKKYELTDNDTIHFTKAMINVKVENGEKVKEKVIFKITKKGMEAGYYDLSDFPGGVKDIIVSSGF
;
A
#
# COMPACT_ATOMS: atom_id res chain seq x y z
N MET A 1 -59.21 -47.77 -23.22
CA MET A 1 -58.75 -48.06 -24.60
C MET A 1 -58.15 -46.77 -25.16
N LYS A 2 -56.81 -46.67 -25.22
CA LYS A 2 -56.01 -46.60 -26.47
C LYS A 2 -56.62 -45.71 -27.56
N LYS A 3 -55.93 -44.61 -27.89
CA LYS A 3 -55.48 -44.26 -29.25
C LYS A 3 -54.50 -43.08 -29.22
N THR A 4 -53.24 -43.44 -29.40
CA THR A 4 -52.12 -42.64 -29.90
C THR A 4 -52.34 -42.28 -31.39
N VAL A 5 -51.53 -41.36 -31.92
CA VAL A 5 -51.12 -41.06 -33.32
C VAL A 5 -51.34 -39.55 -33.57
N LEU A 6 -50.35 -38.66 -33.43
CA LEU A 6 -49.12 -38.42 -34.24
C LEU A 6 -49.46 -38.18 -35.73
N ILE A 7 -49.09 -37.04 -36.34
CA ILE A 7 -48.02 -36.98 -37.38
C ILE A 7 -47.86 -35.54 -37.94
N MET A 8 -46.58 -35.13 -38.00
CA MET A 8 -45.82 -34.30 -38.97
C MET A 8 -46.30 -32.89 -39.36
N LEU A 9 -45.54 -31.82 -39.07
CA LEU A 9 -44.22 -31.37 -39.61
C LEU A 9 -44.31 -30.69 -40.99
N PHE A 10 -43.88 -29.43 -41.07
CA PHE A 10 -42.94 -28.83 -42.05
C PHE A 10 -42.73 -27.35 -41.66
N SER A 11 -41.70 -27.00 -40.87
CA SER A 11 -40.34 -26.61 -41.31
C SER A 11 -40.27 -25.28 -42.09
N VAL A 12 -39.78 -24.21 -41.45
CA VAL A 12 -38.75 -23.34 -42.06
C VAL A 12 -37.79 -22.89 -40.96
N ALA A 13 -36.53 -23.30 -41.11
CA ALA A 13 -35.40 -22.79 -40.37
C ALA A 13 -35.12 -21.33 -40.73
N ILE A 14 -34.87 -20.48 -39.73
CA ILE A 14 -33.97 -19.34 -39.92
C ILE A 14 -32.82 -19.49 -38.94
N ILE A 15 -31.68 -19.80 -39.54
CA ILE A 15 -30.35 -19.77 -38.97
C ILE A 15 -30.09 -18.36 -38.44
N GLY A 16 -29.80 -18.27 -37.15
CA GLY A 16 -29.31 -17.05 -36.51
C GLY A 16 -28.41 -17.43 -35.36
N CYS A 17 -27.16 -17.81 -35.65
CA CYS A 17 -26.12 -17.94 -34.64
C CYS A 17 -26.01 -16.63 -33.86
N LYS A 18 -26.47 -16.62 -32.62
CA LYS A 18 -25.97 -15.68 -31.62
C LYS A 18 -25.63 -16.50 -30.38
N LYS A 19 -24.34 -16.82 -30.29
CA LYS A 19 -23.72 -17.40 -29.11
C LYS A 19 -24.22 -16.64 -27.88
N GLU A 20 -24.61 -17.40 -26.86
CA GLU A 20 -24.68 -16.92 -25.49
C GLU A 20 -23.47 -16.04 -25.22
N LYS A 21 -23.73 -14.75 -24.98
CA LYS A 21 -22.76 -13.95 -24.26
C LYS A 21 -22.80 -14.46 -22.84
N GLN A 22 -21.83 -15.31 -22.56
CA GLN A 22 -21.14 -15.41 -21.29
C GLN A 22 -21.27 -14.07 -20.56
N VAL A 23 -21.84 -14.11 -19.36
CA VAL A 23 -21.72 -13.03 -18.40
C VAL A 23 -20.22 -12.90 -18.17
N ASP A 24 -19.59 -11.97 -18.90
CA ASP A 24 -18.30 -11.42 -18.52
C ASP A 24 -18.56 -10.73 -17.18
N ASP A 25 -18.32 -11.49 -16.13
CA ASP A 25 -17.83 -11.00 -14.86
C ASP A 25 -16.46 -10.39 -15.12
N SER A 26 -16.44 -9.30 -15.88
CA SER A 26 -15.33 -8.38 -15.89
C SER A 26 -15.39 -7.70 -14.54
N GLY A 27 -14.84 -8.36 -13.52
CA GLY A 27 -14.34 -7.64 -12.36
C GLY A 27 -13.59 -6.45 -12.92
N GLU A 28 -14.08 -5.26 -12.61
CA GLU A 28 -13.41 -4.02 -12.99
C GLU A 28 -11.99 -4.14 -12.48
N ASN A 29 -11.07 -4.45 -13.40
CA ASN A 29 -9.67 -4.20 -13.22
C ASN A 29 -9.59 -2.67 -13.19
N ILE A 30 -9.81 -2.10 -12.02
CA ILE A 30 -9.36 -0.76 -11.73
C ILE A 30 -7.84 -0.89 -11.74
N GLN A 31 -7.26 -0.79 -12.94
CA GLN A 31 -5.93 -0.25 -13.07
C GLN A 31 -6.06 1.15 -12.50
N VAL A 32 -5.74 1.28 -11.21
CA VAL A 32 -5.28 2.54 -10.68
C VAL A 32 -3.95 2.75 -11.41
N GLU A 33 -4.00 3.31 -12.62
CA GLU A 33 -2.97 4.25 -13.01
C GLU A 33 -2.93 5.22 -11.84
N ALA A 34 -1.94 5.05 -10.97
CA ALA A 34 -1.54 6.15 -10.14
C ALA A 34 -1.27 7.25 -11.16
N LYS A 35 -2.18 8.23 -11.24
CA LYS A 35 -1.76 9.57 -11.57
C LYS A 35 -0.69 9.85 -10.53
N ILE A 36 0.56 9.55 -10.88
CA ILE A 36 1.70 10.35 -10.48
C ILE A 36 1.31 11.71 -11.04
N ASP A 37 0.45 12.41 -10.30
CA ASP A 37 0.04 13.74 -10.66
C ASP A 37 1.34 14.51 -10.84
N SER A 38 1.29 15.54 -11.69
CA SER A 38 2.42 16.40 -12.05
C SER A 38 3.35 16.87 -10.89
N LEU A 39 2.97 16.63 -9.64
CA LEU A 39 3.64 16.81 -8.36
C LEU A 39 4.98 16.05 -8.19
N CYS A 40 5.22 14.93 -8.87
CA CYS A 40 6.50 14.20 -8.78
C CYS A 40 7.44 14.43 -9.97
N ASN A 41 7.16 15.41 -10.84
CA ASN A 41 7.97 15.67 -12.04
C ASN A 41 9.32 16.29 -11.68
N ASN A 42 10.24 15.44 -11.20
CA ASN A 42 11.57 15.78 -10.76
C ASN A 42 12.56 14.77 -11.35
N THR A 43 13.63 15.25 -11.97
CA THR A 43 14.62 14.41 -12.65
C THR A 43 15.23 13.36 -11.72
N LEU A 44 15.47 13.67 -10.44
CA LEU A 44 15.99 12.69 -9.47
C LEU A 44 14.97 11.60 -9.14
N VAL A 45 13.68 11.93 -9.06
CA VAL A 45 12.62 10.92 -8.87
C VAL A 45 12.50 10.05 -10.12
N GLU A 46 12.54 10.63 -11.32
CA GLU A 46 12.54 9.85 -12.56
C GLU A 46 13.74 8.91 -12.67
N GLU A 47 14.93 9.36 -12.26
CA GLU A 47 16.14 8.54 -12.23
C GLU A 47 16.03 7.39 -11.22
N LEU A 48 15.46 7.64 -10.05
CA LEU A 48 15.14 6.60 -9.07
C LEU A 48 14.17 5.56 -9.64
N LEU A 49 13.13 6.01 -10.36
CA LEU A 49 12.12 5.13 -10.96
C LEU A 49 12.69 4.23 -12.07
N LYS A 50 13.73 4.69 -12.76
CA LYS A 50 14.44 3.92 -13.79
C LYS A 50 15.33 2.81 -13.22
N GLN A 51 15.59 2.79 -11.91
CA GLN A 51 16.40 1.74 -11.29
C GLN A 51 15.63 0.42 -11.23
N GLU A 52 16.27 -0.67 -11.67
CA GLU A 52 15.68 -2.01 -11.66
C GLU A 52 16.02 -2.78 -10.37
N GLY A 53 14.98 -3.23 -9.66
CA GLY A 53 15.12 -4.01 -8.43
C GLY A 53 15.43 -3.19 -7.17
N ASP A 54 15.13 -3.76 -6.00
CA ASP A 54 15.19 -3.04 -4.72
C ASP A 54 16.63 -2.73 -4.28
N SER A 55 17.60 -3.58 -4.64
CA SER A 55 19.01 -3.33 -4.33
C SER A 55 19.54 -2.11 -5.07
N ALA A 56 19.33 -2.03 -6.39
CA ALA A 56 19.80 -0.90 -7.19
C ALA A 56 19.17 0.42 -6.74
N LYS A 57 17.88 0.39 -6.39
CA LYS A 57 17.18 1.54 -5.80
C LYS A 57 17.76 1.95 -4.46
N GLN A 58 18.03 1.01 -3.56
CA GLN A 58 18.68 1.31 -2.28
C GLN A 58 20.04 1.95 -2.47
N ASP A 59 20.85 1.43 -3.38
CA ASP A 59 22.19 1.96 -3.65
C ASP A 59 22.12 3.35 -4.27
N TRP A 60 21.18 3.57 -5.20
CA TRP A 60 20.91 4.89 -5.77
C TRP A 60 20.46 5.87 -4.68
N LEU A 61 19.54 5.46 -3.80
CA LEU A 61 19.04 6.28 -2.69
C LEU A 61 20.13 6.60 -1.66
N LYS A 62 21.06 5.70 -1.37
CA LYS A 62 22.21 5.99 -0.51
C LYS A 62 23.12 7.06 -1.13
N LYS A 63 23.25 7.05 -2.45
CA LYS A 63 24.12 7.98 -3.19
C LYS A 63 23.48 9.36 -3.37
N HIS A 64 22.19 9.42 -3.68
CA HIS A 64 21.46 10.64 -4.08
C HIS A 64 20.39 11.08 -3.07
N GLY A 65 20.19 10.33 -2.00
CA GLY A 65 19.10 10.52 -1.03
C GLY A 65 19.18 11.81 -0.24
N ALA A 66 20.39 12.34 -0.02
CA ALA A 66 20.57 13.65 0.60
C ALA A 66 19.99 14.78 -0.27
N GLU A 67 20.19 14.70 -1.60
CA GLU A 67 19.63 15.64 -2.56
C GLU A 67 18.11 15.51 -2.61
N LEU A 68 17.58 14.27 -2.71
CA LEU A 68 16.14 14.02 -2.67
C LEU A 68 15.47 14.56 -1.39
N CYS A 69 16.13 14.47 -0.24
CA CYS A 69 15.60 15.00 1.02
C CYS A 69 15.63 16.52 1.12
N ALA A 70 16.55 17.16 0.40
CA ALA A 70 16.57 18.61 0.31
C ALA A 70 15.45 19.14 -0.60
N LEU A 71 14.95 18.30 -1.51
CA LEU A 71 13.80 18.62 -2.35
C LEU A 71 12.52 18.51 -1.53
N ASP A 72 11.64 19.49 -1.70
CA ASP A 72 10.32 19.51 -1.06
C ASP A 72 9.33 18.57 -1.76
N LEU A 73 9.65 17.27 -1.79
CA LEU A 73 8.86 16.23 -2.45
C LEU A 73 7.90 15.54 -1.47
N GLN A 74 7.48 16.25 -0.42
CA GLN A 74 6.77 15.67 0.72
C GLN A 74 5.45 15.01 0.32
N ASP A 75 4.64 15.71 -0.48
CA ASP A 75 3.35 15.22 -0.95
C ASP A 75 3.49 14.05 -1.93
N CYS A 76 4.52 14.08 -2.77
CA CYS A 76 4.83 12.99 -3.69
C CYS A 76 5.16 11.71 -2.90
N MET A 77 6.05 11.80 -1.92
CA MET A 77 6.49 10.64 -1.14
C MET A 77 5.40 10.09 -0.23
N LEU A 78 4.52 10.95 0.32
CA LEU A 78 3.43 10.52 1.19
C LEU A 78 2.25 9.92 0.44
N SER A 79 1.89 10.48 -0.73
CA SER A 79 0.72 10.01 -1.50
C SER A 79 0.84 8.56 -1.98
N LEU A 80 2.07 8.06 -2.09
CA LEU A 80 2.37 6.70 -2.53
C LEU A 80 2.11 5.64 -1.46
N HIS A 81 2.03 6.07 -0.21
CA HIS A 81 1.68 5.23 0.93
C HIS A 81 0.24 5.45 1.38
N ASP A 82 -0.52 6.31 0.69
CA ASP A 82 -1.84 6.73 1.15
C ASP A 82 -2.88 5.62 0.94
N ILE A 83 -3.51 5.19 2.02
CA ILE A 83 -4.73 4.38 1.95
C ILE A 83 -5.88 5.36 1.78
N LYS A 84 -6.52 5.32 0.62
CA LYS A 84 -7.50 6.31 0.16
C LYS A 84 -8.60 6.66 1.17
N ASP A 85 -9.01 5.71 2.01
CA ASP A 85 -10.10 5.91 2.94
C ASP A 85 -10.01 4.97 4.15
N ALA A 86 -10.78 5.34 5.18
CA ALA A 86 -10.91 4.58 6.42
C ALA A 86 -11.45 3.17 6.20
N GLU A 87 -12.36 2.98 5.23
CA GLU A 87 -12.99 1.68 4.96
C GLU A 87 -11.96 0.67 4.46
N THR A 88 -11.11 1.08 3.52
CA THR A 88 -10.00 0.31 2.97
C THR A 88 -8.98 -0.02 4.05
N PHE A 89 -8.64 0.95 4.90
CA PHE A 89 -7.76 0.73 6.06
C PHE A 89 -8.34 -0.34 7.00
N GLU A 90 -9.61 -0.20 7.37
CA GLU A 90 -10.27 -1.15 8.27
C GLU A 90 -10.37 -2.55 7.65
N LYS A 91 -10.61 -2.64 6.35
CA LYS A 91 -10.64 -3.91 5.61
C LYS A 91 -9.30 -4.65 5.74
N PHE A 92 -8.17 -3.99 5.51
CA PHE A 92 -6.85 -4.63 5.66
C PHE A 92 -6.53 -4.98 7.11
N ALA A 93 -6.86 -4.09 8.05
CA ALA A 93 -6.66 -4.36 9.46
C ALA A 93 -7.47 -5.58 9.91
N LYS A 94 -8.77 -5.66 9.61
CA LYS A 94 -9.69 -6.73 10.01
C LYS A 94 -9.42 -8.07 9.32
N ALA A 95 -8.73 -8.08 8.19
CA ALA A 95 -8.26 -9.31 7.55
C ALA A 95 -7.19 -10.04 8.39
N HIS A 96 -6.51 -9.34 9.30
CA HIS A 96 -5.60 -9.95 10.25
C HIS A 96 -6.36 -10.58 11.42
N THR A 97 -6.01 -11.82 11.78
CA THR A 97 -6.76 -12.63 12.77
C THR A 97 -6.89 -11.95 14.14
N GLU A 98 -5.86 -11.22 14.57
CA GLU A 98 -5.85 -10.44 15.82
C GLU A 98 -6.90 -9.31 15.85
N ASN A 99 -7.34 -8.84 14.69
CA ASN A 99 -8.25 -7.70 14.53
C ASN A 99 -9.68 -8.11 14.12
N SER A 100 -9.97 -9.42 14.13
CA SER A 100 -11.25 -9.99 13.67
C SER A 100 -12.47 -9.43 14.40
N ASN A 101 -12.34 -9.08 15.69
CA ASN A 101 -13.42 -8.49 16.50
C ASN A 101 -13.33 -6.96 16.57
N SER A 102 -12.13 -6.43 16.79
CA SER A 102 -11.84 -5.00 16.90
C SER A 102 -10.40 -4.75 16.50
N ILE A 103 -10.13 -3.64 15.81
CA ILE A 103 -8.76 -3.29 15.41
C ILE A 103 -7.94 -2.98 16.67
N ARG A 104 -6.90 -3.78 16.91
CA ARG A 104 -5.94 -3.56 17.97
C ARG A 104 -4.85 -2.60 17.51
N TYR A 105 -4.86 -1.42 18.10
CA TYR A 105 -3.83 -0.43 17.85
C TYR A 105 -2.64 -0.59 18.81
N TYR A 106 -1.46 -0.37 18.24
CA TYR A 106 -0.18 -0.29 18.91
C TYR A 106 0.25 1.18 18.89
N ASP A 107 -0.22 1.92 19.88
CA ASP A 107 -0.05 3.36 19.96
C ASP A 107 1.40 3.73 20.28
N LYS A 108 1.93 4.66 19.49
CA LYS A 108 3.31 5.10 19.60
C LYS A 108 3.38 6.63 19.63
N PRO A 109 3.87 7.23 20.74
CA PRO A 109 4.11 8.66 20.79
C PRO A 109 5.11 9.06 19.71
N TRP A 110 4.87 10.20 19.06
CA TRP A 110 5.76 10.74 18.03
C TRP A 110 7.19 10.90 18.56
N LYS A 111 7.34 11.26 19.83
CA LYS A 111 8.64 11.33 20.49
C LYS A 111 9.47 10.04 20.37
N GLU A 112 8.86 8.87 20.56
CA GLU A 112 9.55 7.56 20.44
C GLU A 112 9.99 7.31 18.99
N ILE A 113 9.14 7.69 18.03
CA ILE A 113 9.43 7.56 16.59
C ILE A 113 10.57 8.50 16.20
N LYS A 114 10.52 9.75 16.67
CA LYS A 114 11.54 10.79 16.48
C LYS A 114 12.89 10.36 17.03
N GLU A 115 12.92 9.81 18.24
CA GLU A 115 14.12 9.24 18.84
C GLU A 115 14.67 8.07 18.01
N THR A 116 13.78 7.22 17.46
CA THR A 116 14.17 6.12 16.59
C THR A 116 14.83 6.61 15.30
N ILE A 117 14.29 7.66 14.66
CA ILE A 117 14.81 8.18 13.38
C ILE A 117 15.92 9.22 13.54
N ALA A 118 16.22 9.67 14.75
CA ALA A 118 17.22 10.69 15.01
C ALA A 118 18.64 10.31 14.52
N ASN A 119 19.45 11.34 14.25
CA ASN A 119 20.87 11.26 13.91
C ASN A 119 21.21 10.41 12.68
N ASP A 120 20.28 10.29 11.72
CA ASP A 120 20.52 9.58 10.47
C ASP A 120 20.43 10.49 9.27
N SER A 121 21.23 10.20 8.25
CA SER A 121 21.06 10.82 6.95
C SER A 121 19.98 10.06 6.17
N CYS A 122 19.34 10.77 5.25
CA CYS A 122 18.30 10.19 4.41
C CYS A 122 18.73 8.91 3.70
N TYR A 123 17.89 7.87 3.81
CA TYR A 123 18.04 6.56 3.16
C TYR A 123 19.27 5.71 3.54
N ASN A 124 20.03 6.09 4.58
CA ASN A 124 21.07 5.23 5.16
C ASN A 124 20.51 4.17 6.12
N SER A 125 19.31 4.40 6.63
CA SER A 125 18.58 3.43 7.42
C SER A 125 17.07 3.58 7.20
N TYR A 126 16.36 2.59 7.73
CA TYR A 126 14.92 2.42 7.61
C TYR A 126 14.35 2.12 8.99
N VAL A 127 13.08 2.48 9.19
CA VAL A 127 12.32 2.04 10.35
C VAL A 127 11.62 0.75 9.98
N SER A 128 11.86 -0.28 10.76
CA SER A 128 11.17 -1.55 10.67
C SER A 128 10.48 -1.88 11.99
N PHE A 129 9.78 -3.00 12.02
CA PHE A 129 9.00 -3.44 13.17
C PHE A 129 9.37 -4.86 13.54
N ASP A 130 9.69 -5.05 14.82
CA ASP A 130 9.66 -6.37 15.42
C ASP A 130 8.21 -6.70 15.77
N MET A 131 7.64 -7.64 15.01
CA MET A 131 6.26 -8.07 15.12
C MET A 131 6.19 -9.36 15.93
N SER A 132 5.74 -9.26 17.18
CA SER A 132 5.34 -10.42 17.98
C SER A 132 3.81 -10.44 18.15
N SER A 133 3.24 -11.53 18.67
CA SER A 133 1.80 -11.62 18.92
C SER A 133 1.27 -10.59 19.92
N THR A 134 2.13 -10.03 20.76
CA THR A 134 1.73 -9.11 21.84
C THR A 134 2.32 -7.71 21.72
N THR A 135 3.33 -7.51 20.87
CA THR A 135 4.05 -6.24 20.77
C THR A 135 4.40 -5.91 19.33
N LEU A 136 4.35 -4.62 19.03
CA LEU A 136 4.91 -4.02 17.82
C LEU A 136 5.95 -2.99 18.28
N LYS A 137 7.23 -3.32 18.08
CA LYS A 137 8.35 -2.46 18.49
C LYS A 137 9.04 -1.89 17.26
N LEU A 138 9.24 -0.58 17.25
CA LEU A 138 10.04 0.06 16.22
C LEU A 138 11.51 -0.35 16.39
N LYS A 139 12.17 -0.60 15.27
CA LYS A 139 13.62 -0.81 15.20
C LYS A 139 14.18 -0.05 14.00
N LYS A 140 15.41 0.43 14.12
CA LYS A 140 16.16 0.97 12.99
C LYS A 140 16.95 -0.15 12.34
N VAL A 141 16.90 -0.25 11.01
CA VAL A 141 17.65 -1.25 10.22
C VAL A 141 18.44 -0.55 9.11
N SER A 142 19.63 -1.04 8.78
CA SER A 142 20.51 -0.43 7.77
C SER A 142 20.20 -0.83 6.33
N LEU A 143 19.37 -1.86 6.14
CA LEU A 143 18.98 -2.37 4.83
C LEU A 143 17.47 -2.45 4.74
N PHE A 144 16.92 -2.06 3.59
CA PHE A 144 15.52 -2.27 3.30
C PHE A 144 15.25 -3.75 3.02
N SER A 145 14.09 -4.22 3.46
CA SER A 145 13.66 -5.61 3.36
C SER A 145 12.20 -5.65 2.91
N THR A 146 11.91 -6.49 1.92
CA THR A 146 10.54 -6.76 1.45
C THR A 146 9.85 -7.86 2.26
N ASN A 147 10.60 -8.53 3.14
CA ASN A 147 10.11 -9.61 4.00
C ASN A 147 9.43 -9.09 5.28
N GLU A 148 9.82 -7.91 5.74
CA GLU A 148 9.21 -7.24 6.88
C GLU A 148 8.64 -5.87 6.46
N THR A 149 7.98 -5.21 7.40
CA THR A 149 7.54 -3.83 7.19
C THR A 149 8.75 -2.92 7.35
N CYS A 150 9.09 -2.15 6.32
CA CYS A 150 10.18 -1.18 6.33
C CYS A 150 9.73 0.15 5.71
N TYR A 151 9.97 1.25 6.42
CA TYR A 151 9.70 2.62 5.97
C TYR A 151 11.00 3.40 5.90
N SER A 152 11.11 4.27 4.91
CA SER A 152 12.23 5.20 4.83
C SER A 152 12.12 6.25 5.95
N ILE A 153 13.24 6.72 6.49
CA ILE A 153 13.23 7.84 7.44
C ILE A 153 12.55 9.09 6.85
N PRO A 154 12.81 9.48 5.58
CA PRO A 154 12.17 10.64 4.98
C PRO A 154 10.65 10.60 4.99
N PHE A 155 10.05 9.41 4.90
CA PHE A 155 8.61 9.25 5.04
C PHE A 155 8.08 9.80 6.38
N PHE A 156 8.71 9.42 7.51
CA PHE A 156 8.30 9.95 8.82
C PHE A 156 8.58 11.44 8.98
N LEU A 157 9.68 11.94 8.43
CA LEU A 157 9.97 13.38 8.44
C LEU A 157 8.90 14.18 7.65
N ASN A 158 8.38 13.60 6.57
CA ASN A 158 7.30 14.21 5.81
C ASN A 158 5.97 14.15 6.58
N LEU A 159 5.70 13.07 7.33
CA LEU A 159 4.54 13.02 8.23
C LEU A 159 4.62 14.07 9.33
N GLU A 160 5.81 14.28 9.93
CA GLU A 160 6.03 15.33 10.94
C GLU A 160 5.63 16.70 10.41
N LYS A 161 6.04 17.01 9.17
CA LYS A 161 5.72 18.29 8.53
C LYS A 161 4.26 18.39 8.13
N LYS A 162 3.70 17.38 7.44
CA LYS A 162 2.31 17.38 6.94
C LYS A 162 1.29 17.51 8.08
N TYR A 163 1.52 16.83 9.19
CA TYR A 163 0.62 16.83 10.36
C TYR A 163 1.11 17.73 11.49
N GLU A 164 2.15 18.53 11.27
CA GLU A 164 2.77 19.40 12.28
C GLU A 164 3.01 18.67 13.62
N LEU A 165 3.48 17.41 13.56
CA LEU A 165 3.52 16.51 14.72
C LEU A 165 4.40 17.08 15.84
N THR A 166 3.90 16.94 17.06
CA THR A 166 4.57 17.30 18.30
C THR A 166 4.87 16.04 19.11
N ASP A 167 5.76 16.12 20.09
CA ASP A 167 6.16 14.98 20.92
C ASP A 167 4.99 14.26 21.63
N ASN A 168 3.85 14.96 21.79
CA ASN A 168 2.63 14.44 22.43
C ASN A 168 1.64 13.79 21.45
N ASP A 169 1.84 13.94 20.14
CA ASP A 169 0.99 13.31 19.14
C ASP A 169 1.27 11.80 19.07
N THR A 170 0.26 11.01 18.72
CA THR A 170 0.35 9.55 18.67
C THR A 170 0.10 9.05 17.25
N ILE A 171 0.94 8.12 16.81
CA ILE A 171 0.69 7.33 15.61
C ILE A 171 0.14 5.96 16.02
N HIS A 172 -0.97 5.56 15.38
CA HIS A 172 -1.70 4.34 15.72
C HIS A 172 -1.38 3.24 14.71
N PHE A 173 -0.42 2.38 15.04
CA PHE A 173 -0.03 1.24 14.20
C PHE A 173 -0.97 0.05 14.40
N THR A 174 -1.19 -0.75 13.37
CA THR A 174 -1.91 -2.04 13.46
C THR A 174 -1.30 -3.04 12.48
N LYS A 175 -1.45 -4.32 12.79
CA LYS A 175 -1.17 -5.39 11.84
C LYS A 175 -2.30 -5.49 10.81
N ALA A 176 -1.95 -5.91 9.62
CA ALA A 176 -2.87 -6.06 8.50
C ALA A 176 -2.43 -7.21 7.59
N MET A 177 -3.38 -7.77 6.85
CA MET A 177 -3.10 -8.67 5.73
C MET A 177 -3.34 -7.91 4.44
N ILE A 178 -2.31 -7.81 3.58
CA ILE A 178 -2.35 -7.05 2.33
C ILE A 178 -1.99 -7.97 1.17
N ASN A 179 -2.77 -7.89 0.09
CA ASN A 179 -2.43 -8.53 -1.18
C ASN A 179 -1.34 -7.70 -1.86
N VAL A 180 -0.16 -8.28 -2.03
CA VAL A 180 0.93 -7.66 -2.79
C VAL A 180 1.09 -8.37 -4.13
N LYS A 181 1.28 -7.60 -5.19
CA LYS A 181 1.65 -8.16 -6.50
C LYS A 181 3.09 -8.65 -6.46
N VAL A 182 3.30 -9.86 -6.95
CA VAL A 182 4.59 -10.51 -7.17
C VAL A 182 4.67 -10.95 -8.63
N GLU A 183 5.86 -11.29 -9.13
CA GLU A 183 6.07 -11.64 -10.55
C GLU A 183 5.10 -12.71 -11.08
N ASN A 184 4.64 -13.62 -10.21
CA ASN A 184 3.77 -14.74 -10.57
C ASN A 184 2.33 -14.65 -10.00
N GLY A 185 1.85 -13.45 -9.67
CA GLY A 185 0.46 -13.24 -9.21
C GLY A 185 0.36 -12.36 -7.96
N GLU A 186 -0.57 -12.68 -7.07
CA GLU A 186 -0.75 -11.97 -5.80
C GLU A 186 -0.34 -12.86 -4.62
N LYS A 187 0.29 -12.26 -3.63
CA LYS A 187 0.65 -12.92 -2.37
C LYS A 187 0.08 -12.12 -1.21
N VAL A 188 -0.64 -12.79 -0.31
CA VAL A 188 -1.03 -12.18 0.97
C VAL A 188 0.20 -12.07 1.86
N LYS A 189 0.53 -10.86 2.32
CA LYS A 189 1.59 -10.61 3.30
C LYS A 189 1.02 -9.97 4.55
N GLU A 190 1.52 -10.39 5.71
CA GLU A 190 1.34 -9.65 6.96
C GLU A 190 2.22 -8.40 6.93
N LYS A 191 1.63 -7.25 7.21
CA LYS A 191 2.30 -5.94 7.23
C LYS A 191 1.78 -5.09 8.40
N VAL A 192 2.51 -4.03 8.71
CA VAL A 192 2.02 -2.95 9.57
C VAL A 192 1.45 -1.85 8.69
N ILE A 193 0.26 -1.38 9.03
CA ILE A 193 -0.34 -0.13 8.50
C ILE A 193 -0.60 0.79 9.69
N PHE A 194 -0.82 2.07 9.44
CA PHE A 194 -1.11 2.98 10.54
C PHE A 194 -2.03 4.11 10.14
N LYS A 195 -2.60 4.74 11.16
CA LYS A 195 -3.35 5.98 11.01
C LYS A 195 -2.79 7.08 11.90
N ILE A 196 -2.94 8.31 11.44
CA ILE A 196 -2.64 9.51 12.21
C ILE A 196 -3.95 10.27 12.40
N THR A 197 -4.21 10.68 13.63
CA THR A 197 -5.37 11.52 13.93
C THR A 197 -4.88 12.72 14.71
N LYS A 198 -5.06 13.91 14.14
CA LYS A 198 -4.75 15.19 14.79
C LYS A 198 -5.97 16.08 14.81
N LYS A 199 -6.19 16.74 15.94
CA LYS A 199 -7.33 17.64 16.11
C LYS A 199 -7.31 18.75 15.06
N GLY A 200 -8.39 18.88 14.31
CA GLY A 200 -8.54 19.91 13.27
C GLY A 200 -7.93 19.53 11.92
N MET A 201 -7.43 18.31 11.77
CA MET A 201 -6.94 17.76 10.50
C MET A 201 -7.74 16.50 10.13
N GLU A 202 -7.83 16.24 8.83
CA GLU A 202 -8.32 14.95 8.33
C GLU A 202 -7.39 13.82 8.79
N ALA A 203 -7.97 12.66 9.08
CA ALA A 203 -7.19 11.49 9.45
C ALA A 203 -6.42 10.96 8.24
N GLY A 204 -5.12 10.73 8.43
CA GLY A 204 -4.29 10.06 7.44
C GLY A 204 -4.28 8.56 7.66
N TYR A 205 -4.35 7.79 6.58
CA TYR A 205 -4.24 6.33 6.61
C TYR A 205 -3.10 5.93 5.68
N TYR A 206 -2.19 5.10 6.17
CA TYR A 206 -0.98 4.79 5.43
C TYR A 206 -0.70 3.29 5.38
N ASP A 207 -0.48 2.79 4.17
CA ASP A 207 -0.05 1.42 3.90
C ASP A 207 1.47 1.31 3.78
N LEU A 208 1.90 0.11 3.43
CA LEU A 208 3.27 -0.17 3.12
C LEU A 208 3.51 -0.25 1.61
N SER A 209 4.44 0.57 1.12
CA SER A 209 5.13 0.32 -0.14
C SER A 209 6.20 -0.74 0.07
N ASP A 210 6.18 -1.81 -0.74
CA ASP A 210 7.28 -2.76 -0.91
C ASP A 210 8.47 -2.11 -1.67
N PHE A 211 8.69 -0.80 -1.51
CA PHE A 211 9.68 -0.03 -2.25
C PHE A 211 10.59 0.80 -1.32
N PRO A 212 11.92 0.75 -1.51
CA PRO A 212 12.88 1.41 -0.62
C PRO A 212 12.82 2.95 -0.59
N GLY A 213 12.42 3.59 -1.68
CA GLY A 213 12.28 5.06 -1.79
C GLY A 213 10.86 5.58 -2.02
N GLY A 214 9.83 4.89 -1.53
CA GLY A 214 8.42 5.23 -1.76
C GLY A 214 7.76 5.00 -3.14
N VAL A 215 8.40 4.58 -4.25
CA VAL A 215 7.72 4.53 -5.57
C VAL A 215 7.92 3.27 -6.45
N LYS A 216 7.00 2.28 -6.34
CA LYS A 216 6.50 1.53 -7.52
C LYS A 216 5.07 1.07 -7.26
N ASP A 217 4.20 1.21 -8.26
CA ASP A 217 2.87 0.63 -8.44
C ASP A 217 2.34 -0.25 -7.29
N ILE A 218 1.88 0.38 -6.20
CA ILE A 218 1.01 -0.31 -5.26
C ILE A 218 -0.39 -0.27 -5.86
N ILE A 219 -0.74 -1.31 -6.60
CA ILE A 219 -2.14 -1.57 -6.91
C ILE A 219 -2.70 -2.32 -5.71
N VAL A 220 -3.34 -1.58 -4.82
CA VAL A 220 -4.27 -2.15 -3.85
C VAL A 220 -5.48 -2.65 -4.64
N SER A 221 -5.54 -3.94 -4.95
CA SER A 221 -6.71 -4.51 -5.62
C SER A 221 -7.90 -4.50 -4.65
N SER A 222 -8.97 -3.81 -5.01
CA SER A 222 -10.22 -3.76 -4.26
C SER A 222 -11.11 -4.99 -4.53
N GLY A 223 -10.54 -6.14 -4.88
CA GLY A 223 -11.28 -7.34 -5.28
C GLY A 223 -11.34 -8.40 -4.18
N PHE A 224 -12.52 -8.60 -3.60
CA PHE A 224 -13.00 -9.91 -3.12
C PHE A 224 -14.34 -10.17 -3.79
#